data_AF-A0AB74HUB0-F1
#
_entry.id   AF-A0AB74HUB0-F1
#
_cell.length_a   1.000
_cell.length_b   1.000
_cell.length_c   1.000
_cell.angle_alpha   90.00
_cell.angle_beta   90.00
_cell.angle_gamma   90.00
#
_symmetry.space_group_name_H-M   'P 1'
#
loop_
_entity.id
_entity.type
_entity.pdbx_description
1 polymer ?
#
loop_
_entity_poly.entity_id
_entity_poly.type
_entity_poly.pdbx_seq_one_letter_code
_entity_poly.pdbx_strand_id
1 'polypeptide(L)' 'MRYLVTLFWAILLSNTAVFIISAVDGVTFNAVLATAFGVVITIFIALLDTLNQDMGINDVAQEK' A
#
# COMPACT_ATOMS: atom_id res chain seq x y z
N MET A 1 -10.76 -11.29 -1.80
CA MET A 1 -10.96 -10.15 -2.73
C MET A 1 -10.32 -8.84 -2.26
N ARG A 2 -10.47 -8.44 -0.99
CA ARG A 2 -9.88 -7.21 -0.43
C ARG A 2 -8.39 -7.01 -0.76
N TYR A 3 -7.54 -8.01 -0.51
CA TYR A 3 -6.09 -7.88 -0.74
C TYR A 3 -5.66 -7.71 -2.21
N LEU A 4 -6.41 -8.30 -3.16
CA LEU A 4 -6.10 -8.14 -4.59
C LEU A 4 -6.44 -6.73 -5.08
N VAL A 5 -7.53 -6.15 -4.57
CA VAL A 5 -7.91 -4.77 -4.85
C VAL A 5 -6.92 -3.81 -4.20
N THR A 6 -6.51 -4.07 -2.95
CA THR A 6 -5.46 -3.31 -2.27
C THR A 6 -4.14 -3.36 -3.06
N LEU A 7 -3.74 -4.54 -3.55
CA LEU A 7 -2.54 -4.70 -4.35
C LEU A 7 -2.59 -3.89 -5.64
N PHE A 8 -3.71 -3.96 -6.36
CA PHE A 8 -3.93 -3.20 -7.58
C PHE A 8 -3.76 -1.68 -7.35
N TRP A 9 -4.45 -1.15 -6.33
CA TRP A 9 -4.37 0.28 -6.02
C TRP A 9 -3.00 0.69 -5.49
N ALA A 10 -2.34 -0.15 -4.68
CA ALA A 10 -0.99 0.13 -4.18
C ALA A 10 0.02 0.24 -5.32
N ILE A 11 -0.06 -0.66 -6.31
CA ILE A 11 0.81 -0.60 -7.51
C ILE A 11 0.52 0.65 -8.34
N LEU A 12 -0.76 0.95 -8.60
CA LEU A 12 -1.17 2.11 -9.39
C LEU A 12 -0.69 3.43 -8.74
N LEU A 13 -0.98 3.60 -7.45
CA LEU A 13 -0.66 4.82 -6.71
C LEU A 13 0.84 4.97 -6.51
N SER A 14 1.56 3.88 -6.22
CA SER A 14 3.02 3.93 -6.08
C SER A 14 3.71 4.31 -7.40
N ASN A 15 3.29 3.73 -8.53
CA ASN A 15 3.82 4.11 -9.84
C ASN A 15 3.52 5.58 -10.17
N THR A 16 2.32 6.06 -9.86
CA THR A 16 1.94 7.47 -10.08
C THR A 16 2.78 8.41 -9.22
N ALA A 17 2.96 8.10 -7.93
CA ALA A 17 3.75 8.93 -7.02
C ALA A 17 5.22 9.00 -7.45
N VAL A 18 5.84 7.85 -7.76
CA VAL A 18 7.24 7.81 -8.20
C VAL A 18 7.42 8.51 -9.54
N PHE A 19 6.45 8.41 -10.46
CA PHE A 19 6.47 9.15 -11.72
C PHE A 19 6.47 10.66 -11.50
N ILE A 20 5.57 11.17 -10.65
CA ILE A 20 5.49 12.61 -10.33
C ILE A 20 6.80 13.09 -9.70
N ILE A 21 7.32 12.37 -8.70
CA ILE A 21 8.60 12.71 -8.04
C ILE A 21 9.74 12.71 -9.06
N SER A 22 9.81 11.70 -9.93
CA SER A 22 10.85 11.61 -10.95
C SER A 22 10.80 12.78 -11.93
N ALA A 23 9.60 13.22 -12.31
CA ALA A 23 9.40 14.37 -13.18
C ALA A 23 9.78 15.70 -12.49
N VAL A 24 9.53 15.83 -11.18
CA VAL A 24 9.90 17.02 -10.40
C VAL A 24 11.41 17.10 -10.18
N ASP A 25 12.04 15.97 -9.84
CA ASP A 25 13.47 15.90 -9.53
C ASP A 25 14.37 15.79 -10.76
N GLY A 26 13.78 15.66 -11.97
CA GLY A 26 14.53 15.50 -13.22
C GLY A 26 15.26 14.16 -13.35
N VAL A 27 14.87 13.14 -12.57
CA VAL A 27 15.47 11.80 -12.58
C VAL A 27 14.68 10.84 -13.48
N THR A 28 15.35 9.78 -13.94
CA THR A 28 14.69 8.75 -14.76
C THR A 28 13.72 7.92 -13.94
N PHE A 29 12.48 7.84 -14.41
CA PHE A 29 11.46 6.98 -13.81
C PHE A 29 11.82 5.49 -13.93
N ASN A 30 11.76 4.76 -12.81
CA ASN A 30 11.96 3.31 -12.75
C ASN A 30 10.68 2.60 -12.29
N ALA A 31 9.94 2.04 -13.26
CA ALA A 31 8.68 1.33 -13.01
C ALA A 31 8.84 0.07 -12.16
N VAL A 32 9.99 -0.62 -12.24
CA VAL A 32 10.25 -1.84 -11.47
C VAL A 32 10.38 -1.50 -9.99
N LEU A 33 11.15 -0.46 -9.67
CA LEU A 33 11.29 0.03 -8.30
C LEU A 33 9.95 0.50 -7.72
N ALA A 34 9.18 1.27 -8.49
CA ALA A 34 7.86 1.73 -8.06
C ALA A 34 6.88 0.58 -7.83
N THR A 35 6.89 -0.43 -8.70
CA THR A 35 6.05 -1.62 -8.53
C THR A 35 6.44 -2.42 -7.29
N ALA A 36 7.74 -2.55 -6.99
CA ALA A 36 8.22 -3.18 -5.77
C ALA A 36 7.74 -2.44 -4.51
N PHE A 37 7.73 -1.10 -4.52
CA PHE A 37 7.13 -0.31 -3.45
C PHE A 37 5.64 -0.61 -3.26
N GLY A 38 4.86 -0.73 -4.34
CA GLY A 38 3.45 -1.11 -4.26
C GLY A 38 3.23 -2.49 -3.59
N VAL A 39 4.10 -3.46 -3.87
CA VAL A 39 4.05 -4.78 -3.22
C VAL A 39 4.36 -4.67 -1.73
N VAL A 40 5.41 -3.92 -1.35
CA VAL A 40 5.79 -3.71 0.05
C VAL A 40 4.67 -3.03 0.85
N ILE A 41 4.03 -1.99 0.28
CA ILE A 41 2.88 -1.31 0.89
C ILE A 41 1.74 -2.30 1.14
N THR A 42 1.47 -3.18 0.18
CA THR A 42 0.40 -4.17 0.30
C THR A 42 0.67 -5.16 1.42
N ILE A 43 1.92 -5.65 1.54
CA ILE A 43 2.34 -6.53 2.64
C ILE A 43 2.18 -5.82 3.98
N PHE A 44 2.60 -4.56 4.07
CA PHE A 44 2.49 -3.76 5.29
C PHE A 44 1.03 -3.59 5.73
N ILE A 45 0.12 -3.28 4.80
CA ILE A 45 -1.31 -3.17 5.09
C ILE A 45 -1.89 -4.51 5.57
N ALA A 46 -1.50 -5.62 4.95
CA ALA A 46 -1.96 -6.96 5.35
C ALA A 46 -1.48 -7.32 6.78
N LEU A 47 -0.24 -6.97 7.13
CA LEU A 47 0.28 -7.17 8.48
C LEU A 47 -0.45 -6.30 9.51
N LEU A 48 -0.69 -5.02 9.20
CA LEU A 48 -1.46 -4.14 10.09
C LEU A 48 -2.88 -4.66 10.34
N ASP A 49 -3.55 -5.15 9.29
CA ASP A 49 -4.88 -5.72 9.44
C ASP A 49 -4.87 -6.99 10.31
N THR A 50 -3.83 -7.81 10.20
CA THR A 50 -3.63 -8.98 11.06
C THR A 50 -3.41 -8.57 12.52
N LEU A 51 -2.53 -7.60 12.76
CA LEU A 51 -2.25 -7.08 14.11
C LEU A 51 -3.50 -6.42 14.73
N ASN A 52 -4.30 -5.71 13.95
CA ASN A 52 -5.54 -5.09 14.43
C ASN A 52 -6.59 -6.12 14.84
N GLN A 53 -6.64 -7.28 14.15
CA GLN A 53 -7.49 -8.40 14.54
C GLN A 53 -7.00 -9.04 15.84
N ASP A 54 -5.70 -9.27 15.99
CA ASP A 54 -5.11 -9.87 17.19
C ASP A 54 -5.22 -8.97 18.43
N MET A 55 -5.16 -7.66 18.27
CA MET A 55 -5.28 -6.70 19.38
C MET A 55 -6.74 -6.46 19.84
N GLY A 56 -7.72 -7.16 19.26
CA GLY A 56 -9.13 -7.04 19.69
C GLY A 56 -9.76 -5.66 19.47
N ILE A 57 -9.13 -4.78 18.67
CA ILE A 57 -9.66 -3.43 18.39
C ILE A 57 -11.04 -3.50 17.70
N ASN A 58 -11.29 -4.58 16.95
CA ASN A 58 -12.59 -4.80 16.32
C ASN A 58 -13.71 -5.03 17.34
N ASP A 59 -13.44 -5.62 18.52
CA ASP A 59 -14.49 -5.86 19.54
C ASP A 59 -14.87 -4.56 20.27
N VAL A 60 -13.90 -3.68 20.53
CA VAL A 60 -14.13 -2.40 21.22
C VAL A 60 -14.86 -1.38 20.32
N ALA A 61 -14.68 -1.46 19.00
CA ALA A 61 -15.30 -0.55 18.04
C ALA A 61 -16.74 -0.94 17.66
N GLN A 62 -17.15 -2.19 17.89
CA GLN A 62 -18.49 -2.71 17.56
C GLN A 62 -19.52 -2.48 18.69
N GLU A 63 -19.09 -1.99 19.86
CA GLU A 63 -19.96 -1.75 21.03
C GLU A 63 -20.61 -0.35 21.07
N LYS A 64 -20.63 0.38 19.94
CA LYS A 64 -21.31 1.67 19.80
C LYS A 64 -22.31 1.71 18.64
#